data_AF-A0A849RKT9-F1
#
_entry.id   AF-A0A849RKT9-F1
#
_cell.length_a   1.000
_cell.length_b   1.000
_cell.length_c   1.000
_cell.angle_alpha   90.00
_cell.angle_beta   90.00
_cell.angle_gamma   90.00
#
_symmetry.space_group_name_H-M   'P 1'
#
loop_
_entity.id
_entity.type
_entity.pdbx_description
1 polymer ?
#
loop_
_entity_poly.entity_id
_entity_poly.type
_entity_poly.pdbx_seq_one_letter_code
_entity_poly.pdbx_strand_id
1 'polypeptide(L)'
;MSMPNEEDIFSRLDIAFAGFLSQRAALDVAKKKELEILLAILSKRQHQGHSCIEISDIDKKLLLDSGLASNNPAQSSQTYPLIIEQNRLFLQRYWFYEYRLTQQIKQLSHSYKTVESLDITLDSYFSNSTSETDWQREAAEIAAQRDFCIITGGPGTGKTTTICKILAVLQELADEPLLIALAAPTGKAAMRLQEAIALNLVELNCPDSIKE
;
A
#
# COMPACT_ATOMS: atom_id res chain seq x y z
N MET A 1 27.41 30.16 19.70
CA MET A 1 26.42 29.40 18.92
C MET A 1 26.82 27.94 19.04
N SER A 2 26.25 27.27 20.05
CA SER A 2 26.67 25.94 20.46
C SER A 2 26.15 24.90 19.46
N MET A 3 27.04 24.02 18.98
CA MET A 3 26.65 22.86 18.18
C MET A 3 25.65 22.02 18.99
N PRO A 4 24.52 21.57 18.41
CA PRO A 4 23.62 20.66 19.12
C PRO A 4 24.37 19.36 19.43
N ASN A 5 24.23 18.87 20.67
CA ASN A 5 24.81 17.60 21.09
C ASN A 5 24.31 16.47 20.18
N GLU A 6 25.19 15.54 19.80
CA GLU A 6 24.83 14.34 19.01
C GLU A 6 23.72 13.51 19.71
N GLU A 7 23.56 13.65 21.03
CA GLU A 7 22.49 13.04 21.83
C GLU A 7 21.07 13.58 21.54
N ASP A 8 20.92 14.72 20.87
CA ASP A 8 19.61 15.27 20.48
C ASP A 8 19.13 14.81 19.09
N ILE A 9 19.98 14.11 18.33
CA ILE A 9 19.68 13.75 16.93
C ILE A 9 18.99 12.38 16.83
N PHE A 10 19.36 11.42 17.67
CA PHE A 10 18.86 10.05 17.62
C PHE A 10 18.15 9.68 18.92
N SER A 11 17.04 8.96 18.83
CA SER A 11 16.36 8.46 20.02
C SER A 11 17.19 7.37 20.70
N ARG A 12 16.89 7.09 21.97
CA ARG A 12 17.50 5.96 22.70
C ARG A 12 17.32 4.62 21.96
N LEU A 13 16.19 4.45 21.26
CA LEU A 13 15.91 3.25 20.49
C LEU A 13 16.81 3.17 19.24
N ASP A 14 17.01 4.28 18.54
CA ASP A 14 17.87 4.33 17.35
C ASP A 14 19.31 3.96 17.70
N ILE A 15 19.84 4.52 18.81
CA ILE A 15 21.19 4.23 19.30
C ILE A 15 21.30 2.77 19.74
N ALA A 16 20.35 2.27 20.54
CA ALA A 16 20.37 0.89 21.01
C ALA A 16 20.27 -0.12 19.86
N PHE A 17 19.41 0.15 18.88
CA PHE A 17 19.25 -0.67 17.68
C PHE A 17 20.54 -0.70 16.84
N ALA A 18 21.12 0.47 16.58
CA ALA A 18 22.35 0.59 15.81
C ALA A 18 23.53 -0.12 16.47
N GLY A 19 23.74 0.10 17.77
CA GLY A 19 24.78 -0.57 18.54
C GLY A 19 24.59 -2.09 18.57
N PHE A 20 23.35 -2.57 18.74
CA PHE A 20 23.04 -4.00 18.76
C PHE A 20 23.43 -4.73 17.47
N LEU A 21 23.14 -4.12 16.31
CA LEU A 21 23.49 -4.70 15.01
C LEU A 21 24.96 -4.52 14.70
N SER A 22 25.55 -3.33 14.93
CA SER A 22 26.97 -3.07 14.64
C SER A 22 27.90 -4.00 15.42
N GLN A 23 27.56 -4.36 16.67
CA GLN A 23 28.32 -5.35 17.45
C GLN A 23 28.40 -6.73 16.78
N ARG A 24 27.40 -7.11 15.99
CA ARG A 24 27.32 -8.39 15.27
C ARG A 24 27.94 -8.35 13.88
N ALA A 25 28.36 -7.17 13.41
CA ALA A 25 29.03 -7.02 12.13
C ALA A 25 30.46 -7.57 12.19
N ALA A 26 30.87 -8.26 11.12
CA ALA A 26 32.23 -8.77 10.92
C ALA A 26 33.19 -7.67 10.41
N LEU A 27 33.24 -6.54 11.12
CA LEU A 27 33.97 -5.33 10.73
C LEU A 27 35.00 -4.90 11.80
N ASP A 28 35.97 -4.10 11.36
CA ASP A 28 36.88 -3.39 12.25
C ASP A 28 36.16 -2.27 13.03
N VAL A 29 36.83 -1.73 14.05
CA VAL A 29 36.22 -0.73 14.97
C VAL A 29 35.82 0.55 14.24
N ALA A 30 36.58 0.98 13.23
CA ALA A 30 36.30 2.20 12.49
C ALA A 30 35.02 2.05 11.64
N LYS A 31 34.96 0.98 10.84
CA LYS A 31 33.82 0.63 10.00
C LYS A 31 32.57 0.30 10.81
N LYS A 32 32.71 -0.27 12.02
CA LYS A 32 31.59 -0.46 12.95
C LYS A 32 30.93 0.86 13.35
N LYS A 33 31.73 1.91 13.55
CA LYS A 33 31.23 3.24 13.91
C LYS A 33 30.48 3.89 12.75
N GLU A 34 30.98 3.75 11.52
CA GLU A 34 30.29 4.19 10.30
C GLU A 34 28.96 3.45 10.11
N LEU A 35 28.96 2.12 10.27
CA LEU A 35 27.77 1.30 10.18
C LEU A 35 26.73 1.68 11.25
N GLU A 36 27.17 1.96 12.48
CA GLU A 36 26.30 2.36 13.58
C GLU A 36 25.57 3.68 13.26
N ILE A 37 26.25 4.67 12.69
CA ILE A 37 25.61 5.93 12.25
C ILE A 37 24.56 5.64 11.18
N LEU A 38 24.90 4.83 10.17
CA LEU A 38 23.97 4.49 9.08
C LEU A 38 22.71 3.78 9.60
N LEU A 39 22.86 2.86 10.56
CA LEU A 39 21.75 2.14 11.18
C LEU A 39 20.89 3.04 12.08
N ALA A 40 21.50 4.00 12.79
CA ALA A 40 20.77 4.98 13.57
C ALA A 40 19.93 5.89 12.66
N ILE A 41 20.47 6.29 11.50
CA ILE A 41 19.73 7.04 10.46
C ILE A 41 18.55 6.21 9.93
N LEU A 42 18.78 4.94 9.59
CA LEU A 42 17.72 4.04 9.12
C LEU A 42 16.59 3.93 10.15
N SER A 43 16.93 3.66 11.41
CA SER A 43 15.95 3.55 12.50
C SER A 43 15.16 4.85 12.69
N LYS A 44 15.84 6.00 12.70
CA LYS A 44 15.19 7.31 12.83
C LYS A 44 14.22 7.59 11.69
N ARG A 45 14.64 7.34 10.45
CA ARG A 45 13.80 7.54 9.25
C ARG A 45 12.57 6.63 9.27
N GLN A 46 12.71 5.42 9.79
CA GLN A 46 11.60 4.51 9.96
C GLN A 46 10.58 4.99 10.99
N HIS A 47 11.02 5.56 12.11
CA HIS A 47 10.13 6.21 13.07
C HIS A 47 9.37 7.40 12.47
N GLN A 48 9.92 8.02 11.42
CA GLN A 48 9.28 9.10 10.66
C GLN A 48 8.36 8.59 9.53
N GLY A 49 8.21 7.27 9.38
CA GLY A 49 7.31 6.64 8.41
C GLY A 49 7.97 6.25 7.08
N HIS A 50 9.29 6.38 6.93
CA HIS A 50 9.99 5.89 5.74
C HIS A 50 10.22 4.37 5.80
N SER A 51 10.04 3.65 4.69
CA SER A 51 10.35 2.21 4.62
C SER A 51 11.86 1.92 4.50
N CYS A 52 12.62 2.86 3.94
CA CYS A 52 14.04 2.73 3.61
C CYS A 52 14.75 4.08 3.62
N ILE A 53 16.07 4.02 3.46
CA ILE A 53 16.93 5.18 3.18
C ILE A 53 17.74 4.95 1.90
N GLU A 54 18.04 6.02 1.19
CA GLU A 54 19.00 5.97 0.08
C GLU A 54 20.42 5.83 0.63
N ILE A 55 21.25 5.06 -0.06
CA ILE A 55 22.63 4.78 0.32
C ILE A 55 23.57 4.98 -0.88
N SER A 56 24.80 5.39 -0.59
CA SER A 56 25.86 5.47 -1.60
C SER A 56 26.45 4.08 -1.93
N ASP A 57 27.26 3.99 -2.98
CA ASP A 57 28.00 2.76 -3.29
C ASP A 57 29.03 2.40 -2.20
N ILE A 58 29.55 3.41 -1.48
CA ILE A 58 30.45 3.22 -0.33
C ILE A 58 29.70 2.55 0.82
N ASP A 59 28.52 3.08 1.16
CA ASP A 59 27.65 2.51 2.21
C ASP A 59 27.22 1.09 1.85
N LYS A 60 26.88 0.85 0.58
CA LYS A 60 26.51 -0.48 0.08
C LYS A 60 27.64 -1.49 0.27
N LYS A 61 28.87 -1.11 -0.03
CA LYS A 61 30.04 -1.96 0.21
C LYS A 61 30.23 -2.24 1.70
N LEU A 62 30.15 -1.21 2.55
CA LEU A 62 30.23 -1.34 4.00
C LEU A 62 29.17 -2.32 4.55
N LEU A 63 27.93 -2.22 4.07
CA LEU A 63 26.82 -3.08 4.48
C LEU A 63 27.02 -4.53 4.04
N LEU A 64 27.51 -4.78 2.83
CA LEU A 64 27.81 -6.13 2.36
C LEU A 64 28.99 -6.74 3.13
N ASP A 65 30.06 -5.96 3.33
CA ASP A 65 31.22 -6.36 4.13
C ASP A 65 30.85 -6.66 5.59
N SER A 66 29.77 -6.06 6.11
CA SER A 66 29.30 -6.29 7.48
C SER A 66 28.83 -7.72 7.76
N GLY A 67 28.44 -8.45 6.71
CA GLY A 67 27.79 -9.77 6.82
C GLY A 67 26.33 -9.72 7.28
N LEU A 68 25.76 -8.52 7.49
CA LEU A 68 24.38 -8.32 7.97
C LEU A 68 23.39 -7.96 6.84
N ALA A 69 23.87 -7.68 5.63
CA ALA A 69 23.04 -7.26 4.52
C ALA A 69 23.12 -8.21 3.33
N SER A 70 22.01 -8.32 2.59
CA SER A 70 21.96 -8.99 1.30
C SER A 70 21.36 -8.07 0.23
N ASN A 71 21.92 -8.14 -0.97
CA ASN A 71 21.39 -7.47 -2.17
C ASN A 71 20.60 -8.43 -3.08
N ASN A 72 20.40 -9.68 -2.65
CA ASN A 72 19.66 -10.69 -3.40
C ASN A 72 18.82 -11.56 -2.43
N PRO A 73 17.84 -10.95 -1.74
CA PRO A 73 17.07 -11.61 -0.68
C PRO A 73 16.23 -12.79 -1.17
N ALA A 74 15.83 -12.82 -2.45
CA ALA A 74 14.98 -13.87 -3.00
C ALA A 74 15.74 -15.18 -3.32
N GLN A 75 17.07 -15.11 -3.45
CA GLN A 75 17.91 -16.25 -3.84
C GLN A 75 18.81 -16.77 -2.71
N SER A 76 18.84 -16.08 -1.56
CA SER A 76 19.64 -16.51 -0.41
C SER A 76 18.88 -17.50 0.47
N SER A 77 19.49 -18.64 0.78
CA SER A 77 19.00 -19.58 1.80
C SER A 77 19.12 -19.04 3.24
N GLN A 78 19.93 -18.00 3.43
CA GLN A 78 20.14 -17.31 4.70
C GLN A 78 19.24 -16.07 4.80
N THR A 79 18.71 -15.81 6.00
CA THR A 79 18.00 -14.57 6.31
C THR A 79 18.95 -13.48 6.78
N TYR A 80 18.82 -12.28 6.21
CA TYR A 80 19.61 -11.11 6.59
C TYR A 80 18.72 -10.05 7.23
N PRO A 81 19.14 -9.40 8.34
CA PRO A 81 18.37 -8.34 8.98
C PRO A 81 18.24 -7.08 8.12
N LEU A 82 19.17 -6.87 7.19
CA LEU A 82 19.23 -5.71 6.29
C LEU A 82 19.12 -6.17 4.84
N ILE A 83 18.32 -5.45 4.06
CA ILE A 83 18.17 -5.72 2.62
C ILE A 83 18.56 -4.48 1.84
N ILE A 84 19.29 -4.69 0.74
CA ILE A 84 19.69 -3.65 -0.20
C ILE A 84 18.98 -3.90 -1.53
N GLU A 85 18.19 -2.92 -1.98
CA GLU A 85 17.53 -2.98 -3.28
C GLU A 85 17.59 -1.61 -3.96
N GLN A 86 18.14 -1.55 -5.19
CA GLN A 86 18.24 -0.31 -5.98
C GLN A 86 18.84 0.87 -5.18
N ASN A 87 19.97 0.66 -4.52
CA ASN A 87 20.67 1.65 -3.68
C ASN A 87 19.83 2.21 -2.53
N ARG A 88 18.88 1.41 -2.03
CA ARG A 88 18.12 1.69 -0.82
C ARG A 88 18.37 0.60 0.21
N LEU A 89 18.52 1.02 1.46
CA LEU A 89 18.68 0.15 2.62
C LEU A 89 17.35 0.03 3.35
N PHE A 90 16.94 -1.21 3.59
CA PHE A 90 15.73 -1.57 4.32
C PHE A 90 16.08 -2.42 5.54
N LEU A 91 15.25 -2.33 6.58
CA LEU A 91 15.09 -3.47 7.49
C LEU A 91 14.32 -4.57 6.75
N GLN A 92 14.73 -5.82 6.96
CA GLN A 92 14.14 -7.00 6.31
C GLN A 92 12.61 -7.01 6.39
N ARG A 93 12.05 -6.64 7.55
CA ARG A 93 10.59 -6.59 7.76
C ARG A 93 9.88 -5.64 6.79
N TYR A 94 10.42 -4.44 6.57
CA TYR A 94 9.79 -3.42 5.72
C TYR A 94 9.94 -3.75 4.24
N TRP A 95 11.12 -4.25 3.87
CA TRP A 95 11.32 -4.81 2.53
C TRP A 95 10.31 -5.92 2.24
N PHE A 96 10.11 -6.83 3.20
CA PHE A 96 9.14 -7.92 3.04
C PHE A 96 7.70 -7.44 2.93
N TYR A 97 7.32 -6.36 3.64
CA TYR A 97 6.01 -5.72 3.47
C TYR A 97 5.82 -5.18 2.05
N GLU A 98 6.79 -4.44 1.51
CA GLU A 98 6.72 -3.92 0.13
C GLU A 98 6.73 -5.03 -0.91
N TYR A 99 7.57 -6.04 -0.72
CA TYR A 99 7.64 -7.20 -1.60
C TYR A 99 6.28 -7.91 -1.66
N ARG A 100 5.70 -8.27 -0.50
CA ARG A 100 4.41 -8.95 -0.45
C ARG A 100 3.29 -8.13 -1.05
N LEU A 101 3.23 -6.83 -0.72
CA LEU A 101 2.23 -5.92 -1.28
C LEU A 101 2.32 -5.89 -2.80
N THR A 102 3.53 -5.75 -3.34
CA THR A 102 3.76 -5.71 -4.79
C THR A 102 3.38 -7.03 -5.46
N GLN A 103 3.71 -8.17 -4.87
CA GLN A 103 3.32 -9.48 -5.42
C GLN A 103 1.80 -9.66 -5.43
N GLN A 104 1.11 -9.25 -4.36
CA GLN A 104 -0.35 -9.33 -4.29
C GLN A 104 -1.02 -8.39 -5.31
N ILE A 105 -0.58 -7.14 -5.40
CA ILE A 105 -1.11 -6.20 -6.41
C ILE A 105 -0.87 -6.72 -7.82
N LYS A 106 0.34 -7.23 -8.11
CA LYS A 106 0.63 -7.85 -9.40
C LYS A 106 -0.34 -8.99 -9.68
N GLN A 107 -0.48 -9.95 -8.77
CA GLN A 107 -1.37 -11.09 -8.96
C GLN A 107 -2.82 -10.65 -9.26
N LEU A 108 -3.35 -9.69 -8.51
CA LEU A 108 -4.71 -9.18 -8.71
C LEU A 108 -4.87 -8.38 -10.02
N SER A 109 -3.84 -7.63 -10.41
CA SER A 109 -3.89 -6.76 -11.59
C SER A 109 -3.89 -7.48 -12.95
N HIS A 110 -3.46 -8.75 -12.99
CA HIS A 110 -3.42 -9.54 -14.23
C HIS A 110 -4.80 -10.07 -14.64
N SER A 111 -5.77 -10.05 -13.73
CA SER A 111 -7.10 -10.56 -14.00
C SER A 111 -7.92 -9.55 -14.80
N TYR A 112 -8.43 -10.00 -15.94
CA TYR A 112 -9.39 -9.29 -16.77
C TYR A 112 -10.49 -10.26 -17.17
N LYS A 113 -11.75 -9.85 -17.00
CA LYS A 113 -12.93 -10.62 -17.37
C LYS A 113 -13.75 -9.83 -18.37
N THR A 114 -14.10 -10.47 -19.48
CA THR A 114 -15.13 -9.95 -20.37
C THR A 114 -16.47 -10.26 -19.72
N VAL A 115 -17.27 -9.22 -19.49
CA VAL A 115 -18.59 -9.33 -18.88
C VAL A 115 -19.63 -9.09 -19.97
N GLU A 116 -20.50 -10.09 -20.20
CA GLU A 116 -21.60 -9.95 -21.15
C GLU A 116 -22.62 -8.93 -20.64
N SER A 117 -23.23 -8.17 -21.56
CA SER A 117 -24.26 -7.17 -21.25
C SER A 117 -23.83 -6.02 -20.33
N LEU A 118 -22.52 -5.85 -20.10
CA LEU A 118 -21.99 -4.82 -19.19
C LEU A 118 -22.47 -3.41 -19.52
N ASP A 119 -22.44 -3.00 -20.79
CA ASP A 119 -22.88 -1.67 -21.20
C ASP A 119 -24.37 -1.44 -20.87
N ILE A 120 -25.22 -2.46 -21.08
CA ILE A 120 -26.66 -2.38 -20.80
C ILE A 120 -26.89 -2.18 -19.30
N THR A 121 -26.19 -2.94 -18.46
CA THR A 121 -26.26 -2.80 -17.02
C THR A 121 -25.69 -1.46 -16.56
N LEU A 122 -24.57 -1.00 -17.10
CA LEU A 122 -24.02 0.31 -16.76
C LEU A 122 -24.99 1.44 -17.10
N ASP A 123 -25.60 1.40 -18.29
CA ASP A 123 -26.52 2.44 -18.74
C ASP A 123 -27.79 2.54 -17.87
N SER A 124 -28.17 1.47 -17.16
CA SER A 124 -29.29 1.50 -16.21
C SER A 124 -28.99 2.31 -14.93
N TYR A 125 -27.72 2.34 -14.50
CA TYR A 125 -27.27 3.06 -13.29
C TYR A 125 -26.61 4.41 -13.58
N PHE A 126 -26.06 4.57 -14.78
CA PHE A 126 -25.33 5.75 -15.23
C PHE A 126 -26.11 6.46 -16.34
N SER A 127 -27.30 6.96 -16.00
CA SER A 127 -28.09 7.79 -16.90
C SER A 127 -27.55 9.22 -16.91
N ASN A 128 -26.82 9.62 -17.96
CA ASN A 128 -27.11 10.82 -18.78
C ASN A 128 -26.01 11.21 -19.77
N SER A 129 -26.37 11.14 -21.05
CA SER A 129 -26.45 12.26 -22.01
C SER A 129 -25.77 13.60 -21.69
N THR A 130 -24.45 13.64 -21.58
CA THR A 130 -23.66 14.84 -21.87
C THR A 130 -22.51 14.47 -22.80
N SER A 131 -22.02 15.42 -23.59
CA SER A 131 -20.91 15.24 -24.52
C SER A 131 -19.54 15.02 -23.84
N GLU A 132 -19.51 14.93 -22.50
CA GLU A 132 -18.30 14.72 -21.71
C GLU A 132 -18.27 13.30 -21.14
N THR A 133 -17.06 12.74 -20.97
CA THR A 133 -16.86 11.40 -20.41
C THR A 133 -17.34 11.31 -18.96
N ASP A 134 -18.22 10.37 -18.68
CA ASP A 134 -18.62 10.03 -17.31
C ASP A 134 -17.54 9.15 -16.63
N TRP A 135 -16.62 9.79 -15.91
CA TRP A 135 -15.58 9.09 -15.16
C TRP A 135 -16.11 8.14 -14.08
N GLN A 136 -17.35 8.31 -13.61
CA GLN A 136 -17.96 7.39 -12.65
C GLN A 136 -18.44 6.11 -13.36
N ARG A 137 -18.97 6.22 -14.58
CA ARG A 137 -19.28 5.07 -15.45
C ARG A 137 -18.01 4.29 -15.81
N GLU A 138 -16.96 4.98 -16.22
CA GLU A 138 -15.65 4.36 -16.52
C GLU A 138 -15.08 3.62 -15.30
N ALA A 139 -15.19 4.21 -14.11
CA ALA A 139 -14.75 3.55 -12.88
C ALA A 139 -15.56 2.26 -12.61
N ALA A 140 -16.86 2.25 -12.93
CA ALA A 140 -17.70 1.08 -12.79
C ALA A 140 -17.41 0.00 -13.83
N GLU A 141 -17.15 0.38 -15.08
CA GLU A 141 -16.71 -0.55 -16.12
C GLU A 141 -15.40 -1.25 -15.73
N ILE A 142 -14.41 -0.48 -15.27
CA ILE A 142 -13.13 -1.02 -14.79
C ILE A 142 -13.34 -1.96 -13.60
N ALA A 143 -14.18 -1.58 -12.64
CA ALA A 143 -14.47 -2.40 -11.47
C ALA A 143 -15.18 -3.72 -11.81
N ALA A 144 -16.05 -3.73 -12.83
CA ALA A 144 -16.72 -4.94 -13.29
C ALA A 144 -15.79 -5.91 -14.03
N GLN A 145 -14.78 -5.38 -14.73
CA GLN A 145 -13.88 -6.19 -15.56
C GLN A 145 -12.57 -6.61 -14.86
N ARG A 146 -12.23 -6.04 -13.71
CA ARG A 146 -10.95 -6.26 -13.00
C ARG A 146 -11.17 -6.76 -11.58
N ASP A 147 -10.32 -7.69 -11.14
CA ASP A 147 -10.33 -8.16 -9.74
C ASP A 147 -9.73 -7.14 -8.74
N PHE A 148 -9.07 -6.09 -9.24
CA PHE A 148 -8.53 -5.01 -8.43
C PHE A 148 -8.57 -3.68 -9.17
N CYS A 149 -9.19 -2.68 -8.55
CA CYS A 149 -9.21 -1.30 -9.02
C CYS A 149 -8.99 -0.33 -7.86
N ILE A 150 -8.37 0.82 -8.15
CA ILE A 150 -8.25 1.93 -7.19
C ILE A 150 -9.04 3.11 -7.74
N ILE A 151 -10.08 3.52 -7.03
CA ILE A 151 -10.88 4.69 -7.37
C ILE A 151 -10.39 5.87 -6.53
N THR A 152 -9.90 6.91 -7.20
CA THR A 152 -9.40 8.13 -6.57
C THR A 152 -10.26 9.33 -6.95
N GLY A 153 -10.24 10.39 -6.15
CA GLY A 153 -10.99 11.61 -6.42
C GLY A 153 -10.99 12.58 -5.25
N GLY A 154 -11.11 13.88 -5.52
CA GLY A 154 -11.16 14.93 -4.50
C GLY A 154 -12.40 14.87 -3.59
N PRO A 155 -12.45 15.65 -2.51
CA PRO A 155 -13.67 15.81 -1.72
C PRO A 155 -14.85 16.24 -2.60
N GLY A 156 -16.03 15.64 -2.41
CA GLY A 156 -17.25 16.01 -3.15
C GLY A 156 -17.40 15.44 -4.57
N THR A 157 -16.45 14.64 -5.10
CA THR A 157 -16.53 14.09 -6.47
C THR A 157 -17.48 12.88 -6.64
N GLY A 158 -18.42 12.68 -5.71
CA GLY A 158 -19.40 11.59 -5.81
C GLY A 158 -18.87 10.16 -5.58
N LYS A 159 -17.63 9.97 -5.09
CA LYS A 159 -17.02 8.63 -4.89
C LYS A 159 -17.92 7.62 -4.18
N THR A 160 -18.61 8.03 -3.11
CA THR A 160 -19.50 7.13 -2.38
C THR A 160 -20.66 6.68 -3.25
N THR A 161 -21.28 7.61 -3.98
CA THR A 161 -22.36 7.30 -4.93
C THR A 161 -21.87 6.39 -6.04
N THR A 162 -20.66 6.65 -6.58
CA THR A 162 -20.01 5.76 -7.56
C THR A 162 -19.82 4.35 -6.99
N ILE A 163 -19.30 4.22 -5.76
CA ILE A 163 -19.13 2.91 -5.10
C ILE A 163 -20.49 2.20 -4.97
N CYS A 164 -21.56 2.88 -4.55
CA CYS A 164 -22.86 2.24 -4.41
C CYS A 164 -23.42 1.74 -5.75
N LYS A 165 -23.26 2.52 -6.84
CA LYS A 165 -23.61 2.08 -8.20
C LYS A 165 -22.75 0.89 -8.65
N ILE A 166 -21.46 0.88 -8.35
CA ILE A 166 -20.57 -0.25 -8.65
C ILE A 166 -21.06 -1.52 -7.95
N LEU A 167 -21.41 -1.44 -6.67
CA LEU A 167 -21.93 -2.60 -5.94
C LEU A 167 -23.23 -3.12 -6.58
N ALA A 168 -24.13 -2.22 -6.97
CA ALA A 168 -25.38 -2.61 -7.65
C ALA A 168 -25.12 -3.28 -9.01
N VAL A 169 -24.23 -2.71 -9.83
CA VAL A 169 -23.81 -3.29 -11.13
C VAL A 169 -23.20 -4.69 -10.92
N LEU A 170 -22.28 -4.84 -9.97
CA LEU A 170 -21.64 -6.13 -9.68
C LEU A 170 -22.65 -7.18 -9.22
N GLN A 171 -23.59 -6.79 -8.35
CA GLN A 171 -24.63 -7.67 -7.85
C GLN A 171 -25.60 -8.10 -8.96
N GLU A 172 -25.93 -7.20 -9.89
CA GLU A 172 -26.81 -7.49 -11.03
C GLU A 172 -26.15 -8.38 -12.09
N LEU A 173 -24.83 -8.27 -12.27
CA LEU A 173 -24.06 -9.10 -13.20
C LEU A 173 -23.71 -10.48 -12.63
N ALA A 174 -23.92 -10.72 -11.34
CA ALA A 174 -23.57 -11.97 -10.69
C ALA A 174 -24.65 -13.05 -10.88
N ASP A 175 -24.22 -14.27 -11.22
CA ASP A 175 -25.12 -15.42 -11.32
C ASP A 175 -25.73 -15.82 -9.97
N GLU A 176 -24.98 -15.58 -8.89
CA GLU A 176 -25.36 -15.84 -7.50
C GLU A 176 -25.13 -14.59 -6.64
N PRO A 177 -25.91 -14.38 -5.55
CA PRO A 177 -25.75 -13.22 -4.68
C PRO A 177 -24.33 -13.07 -4.13
N LEU A 178 -23.73 -11.88 -4.27
CA LEU A 178 -22.38 -11.64 -3.80
C LEU A 178 -22.33 -11.39 -2.30
N LEU A 179 -21.31 -11.94 -1.64
CA LEU A 179 -20.98 -11.59 -0.26
C LEU A 179 -20.03 -10.39 -0.25
N ILE A 180 -20.59 -9.21 -0.01
CA ILE A 180 -19.86 -7.94 -0.05
C ILE A 180 -19.43 -7.52 1.36
N ALA A 181 -18.12 -7.40 1.57
CA ALA A 181 -17.55 -6.88 2.82
C ALA A 181 -17.03 -5.45 2.64
N LEU A 182 -17.48 -4.54 3.50
CA LEU A 182 -17.05 -3.15 3.53
C LEU A 182 -16.11 -2.92 4.70
N ALA A 183 -14.92 -2.36 4.41
CA ALA A 183 -13.90 -2.13 5.42
C ALA A 183 -13.30 -0.73 5.32
N ALA A 184 -12.87 -0.21 6.46
CA ALA A 184 -12.14 1.05 6.57
C ALA A 184 -11.05 0.92 7.64
N PRO A 185 -9.96 1.70 7.56
CA PRO A 185 -8.80 1.54 8.44
C PRO A 185 -9.06 1.91 9.91
N THR A 186 -10.16 2.60 10.21
CA THR A 186 -10.54 3.01 11.58
C THR A 186 -12.04 2.83 11.81
N GLY A 187 -12.45 2.60 13.06
CA GLY A 187 -13.87 2.42 13.39
C GLY A 187 -14.75 3.61 13.03
N LYS A 188 -14.27 4.85 13.23
CA LYS A 188 -15.00 6.06 12.83
C LYS A 188 -15.17 6.17 11.31
N ALA A 189 -14.17 5.75 10.54
CA ALA A 189 -14.28 5.71 9.08
C ALA A 189 -15.25 4.61 8.62
N ALA A 190 -15.24 3.45 9.29
CA ALA A 190 -16.15 2.35 8.98
C ALA A 190 -17.62 2.74 9.23
N MET A 191 -17.90 3.38 10.36
CA MET A 191 -19.24 3.88 10.68
C MET A 191 -19.75 4.87 9.62
N ARG A 192 -18.90 5.83 9.23
CA ARG A 192 -19.24 6.80 8.17
C ARG A 192 -19.43 6.15 6.81
N LEU A 193 -18.62 5.14 6.49
CA LEU A 193 -18.77 4.36 5.25
C LEU A 193 -20.13 3.65 5.23
N GLN A 194 -20.51 3.01 6.33
CA GLN A 194 -21.79 2.31 6.48
C GLN A 194 -22.98 3.26 6.36
N GLU A 195 -22.97 4.39 7.07
CA GLU A 195 -24.02 5.41 6.99
C GLU A 195 -24.18 5.94 5.57
N ALA A 196 -23.07 6.26 4.91
CA ALA A 196 -23.11 6.85 3.59
C ALA A 196 -23.61 5.85 2.53
N ILE A 197 -23.24 4.57 2.63
CA ILE A 197 -23.75 3.52 1.75
C ILE A 197 -25.25 3.28 1.99
N ALA A 198 -25.69 3.17 3.25
CA ALA A 198 -27.10 2.96 3.59
C ALA A 198 -28.00 4.07 3.02
N LEU A 199 -27.58 5.33 3.12
CA LEU A 199 -28.32 6.47 2.54
C LEU A 199 -28.40 6.39 1.01
N ASN A 200 -27.29 6.08 0.34
CA ASN A 200 -27.25 6.01 -1.13
C ASN A 200 -28.03 4.81 -1.68
N LEU A 201 -28.10 3.69 -0.95
CA LEU A 201 -28.90 2.51 -1.34
C LEU A 201 -30.40 2.79 -1.36
N VAL A 202 -30.89 3.66 -0.48
CA VAL A 202 -32.31 4.08 -0.48
C VAL A 202 -32.64 4.89 -1.75
N GLU A 203 -31.72 5.76 -2.17
CA GLU A 203 -31.89 6.61 -3.36
C GLU A 203 -31.60 5.88 -4.69
N LEU A 204 -30.91 4.74 -4.64
CA LEU A 204 -30.61 3.92 -5.82
C LEU A 204 -31.87 3.26 -6.39
N ASN A 205 -32.09 3.50 -7.69
CA ASN A 205 -33.17 2.90 -8.45
C ASN A 205 -32.76 1.49 -8.93
N CYS A 206 -32.74 0.52 -8.02
CA CYS A 206 -32.54 -0.90 -8.31
C CYS A 206 -33.61 -1.77 -7.62
N PRO A 207 -33.85 -3.01 -8.12
CA PRO A 207 -34.73 -3.96 -7.46
C PRO A 207 -34.30 -4.25 -6.01
N ASP A 208 -35.26 -4.53 -5.12
CA ASP A 208 -34.98 -4.81 -3.70
C ASP A 208 -34.05 -6.02 -3.52
N SER A 209 -34.10 -7.00 -4.43
CA SER A 209 -33.20 -8.17 -4.44
C SER A 209 -31.72 -7.84 -4.64
N ILE A 210 -31.40 -6.63 -5.12
CA ILE A 210 -30.03 -6.12 -5.29
C ILE A 210 -29.56 -5.36 -4.03
N LYS A 211 -30.49 -4.95 -3.16
CA LYS A 211 -30.21 -4.17 -1.94
C LYS A 211 -30.00 -5.03 -0.70
N GLU A 212 -30.39 -6.30 -0.74
CA GLU A 212 -30.16 -7.32 0.30
C GLU A 212 -28.75 -7.91 0.23
#